data_AF-A0A2M7WE29-F1
#
_entry.id   AF-A0A2M7WE29-F1
#
_cell.length_a   1.000
_cell.length_b   1.000
_cell.length_c   1.000
_cell.angle_alpha   90.00
_cell.angle_beta   90.00
_cell.angle_gamma   90.00
#
_symmetry.space_group_name_H-M   'P 1'
#
loop_
_entity.id
_entity.type
_entity.pdbx_description
1 polymer ?
#
loop_
_entity_poly.entity_id
_entity_poly.type
_entity_poly.pdbx_seq_one_letter_code
_entity_poly.pdbx_strand_id
1 'polypeptide(L)'
;MKVILIGEHDKGLGTPFPASTVSGKRRRTIIADVGLNCALGNAFIFVMGGKTHPNDLTSMTAGFDVVVALGAVAENACIEQGISPTRLPHPAVRGQAQLAALRDGLGALAIRQRGGGQ
;
A
#
# COMPACT_ATOMS: atom_id res chain seq x y z
N MET A 1 -15.63 -6.31 2.57
CA MET A 1 -14.38 -6.17 1.81
C MET A 1 -13.30 -5.48 2.64
N LYS A 2 -12.25 -6.21 2.99
CA LYS A 2 -11.06 -5.75 3.72
C LYS A 2 -9.91 -5.53 2.73
N VAL A 3 -9.32 -4.33 2.74
CA VAL A 3 -8.24 -3.93 1.84
C VAL A 3 -6.97 -3.68 2.65
N ILE A 4 -5.82 -4.16 2.17
CA ILE A 4 -4.49 -3.81 2.70
C ILE A 4 -3.64 -3.17 1.60
N LEU A 5 -2.97 -2.07 1.94
CA LEU A 5 -2.00 -1.40 1.07
C LEU A 5 -0.58 -1.73 1.53
N ILE A 6 0.22 -2.32 0.65
CA ILE A 6 1.61 -2.71 0.90
C ILE A 6 2.55 -1.67 0.27
N GLY A 7 3.28 -0.98 1.12
CA GLY A 7 4.42 -0.14 0.73
C GLY A 7 5.74 -0.91 0.73
N GLU A 8 6.83 -0.22 0.42
CA GLU A 8 8.16 -0.85 0.39
C GLU A 8 8.72 -1.04 1.82
N HIS A 9 9.08 0.04 2.50
CA HIS A 9 9.56 0.04 3.88
C HIS A 9 9.31 1.40 4.55
N ASP A 10 9.45 1.45 5.88
CA ASP A 10 9.21 2.64 6.71
C ASP A 10 10.42 3.57 6.89
N LYS A 11 11.58 3.21 6.34
CA LYS A 11 12.85 3.95 6.51
C LYS A 11 13.34 3.98 7.97
N GLY A 12 12.97 2.97 8.77
CA GLY A 12 13.34 2.90 10.19
C GLY A 12 12.47 3.76 11.10
N LEU A 13 11.34 4.27 10.60
CA LEU A 13 10.41 5.10 11.38
C LEU A 13 9.30 4.29 12.07
N GLY A 14 9.40 2.96 12.03
CA GLY A 14 8.56 2.01 12.78
C GLY A 14 7.11 1.90 12.32
N THR A 15 6.70 2.60 11.27
CA THR A 15 5.30 2.63 10.79
C THR A 15 5.21 2.67 9.27
N PRO A 16 4.32 1.89 8.63
CA PRO A 16 4.08 1.99 7.20
C PRO A 16 3.65 3.41 6.80
N PHE A 17 4.30 3.95 5.76
CA PHE A 17 4.05 5.31 5.26
C PHE A 17 4.04 6.40 6.35
N PRO A 18 5.18 6.68 7.01
CA PRO A 18 5.27 7.63 8.11
C PRO A 18 4.82 9.03 7.68
N ALA A 19 4.11 9.74 8.57
CA ALA A 19 3.50 11.04 8.27
C ALA A 19 4.52 12.15 7.90
N SER A 20 5.78 11.99 8.32
CA SER A 20 6.89 12.89 7.98
C SER A 20 7.34 12.77 6.52
N THR A 21 7.02 11.66 5.85
CA THR A 21 7.47 11.38 4.47
C THR A 21 6.51 11.92 3.41
N VAL A 22 7.02 12.20 2.21
CA VAL A 22 6.21 12.60 1.05
C VAL A 22 5.15 11.55 0.72
N SER A 23 5.52 10.27 0.72
CA SER A 23 4.58 9.17 0.48
C SER A 23 3.51 9.11 1.56
N GLY A 24 3.87 9.25 2.84
CA GLY A 24 2.91 9.27 3.95
C GLY A 24 1.89 10.40 3.84
N LYS A 25 2.35 11.64 3.58
CA LYS A 25 1.48 12.81 3.41
C LYS A 25 0.50 12.60 2.25
N ARG A 26 1.01 12.27 1.07
CA ARG A 26 0.18 12.10 -0.14
C ARG A 26 -0.79 10.93 -0.04
N ARG A 27 -0.34 9.78 0.48
CA ARG A 27 -1.18 8.60 0.70
C ARG A 27 -2.34 8.92 1.63
N ARG A 28 -2.08 9.65 2.73
CA ARG A 28 -3.13 10.08 3.66
C ARG A 28 -4.17 10.97 2.97
N THR A 29 -3.73 11.99 2.23
CA THR A 29 -4.62 12.88 1.48
C THR A 29 -5.47 12.09 0.48
N ILE A 30 -4.85 11.24 -0.34
CA ILE A 30 -5.58 10.47 -1.37
C ILE A 30 -6.61 9.52 -0.72
N ILE A 31 -6.25 8.80 0.35
CA ILE A 31 -7.18 7.90 1.05
C ILE A 31 -8.37 8.66 1.64
N ALA A 32 -8.11 9.82 2.26
CA ALA A 32 -9.16 10.67 2.81
C ALA A 32 -10.10 11.17 1.69
N ASP A 33 -9.52 11.63 0.58
CA ASP A 33 -10.26 12.13 -0.59
C ASP A 33 -11.20 11.07 -1.18
N VAL A 34 -10.77 9.80 -1.25
CA VAL A 34 -11.59 8.72 -1.86
C VAL A 34 -12.50 8.02 -0.84
N GLY A 35 -12.24 8.21 0.46
CA GLY A 35 -12.97 7.56 1.54
C GLY A 35 -12.75 6.04 1.59
N LEU A 36 -11.51 5.57 1.39
CA LEU A 36 -11.16 4.14 1.46
C LEU A 36 -10.82 3.74 2.90
N ASN A 37 -11.47 2.70 3.43
CA ASN A 37 -11.04 2.06 4.68
C ASN A 37 -10.09 0.90 4.38
N CYS A 38 -8.83 1.01 4.81
CA CYS A 38 -7.80 0.00 4.54
C CYS A 38 -6.76 -0.10 5.67
N ALA A 39 -6.15 -1.27 5.77
CA ALA A 39 -4.93 -1.48 6.57
C ALA A 39 -3.68 -1.13 5.75
N LEU A 40 -2.54 -1.00 6.43
CA LEU A 40 -1.27 -0.66 5.83
C LEU A 40 -0.22 -1.68 6.25
N GLY A 41 0.64 -2.06 5.31
CA GLY A 41 1.77 -2.95 5.52
C GLY A 41 3.00 -2.48 4.76
N ASN A 42 4.13 -3.12 5.03
CA ASN A 42 5.39 -2.93 4.30
C ASN A 42 5.91 -4.28 3.83
N ALA A 43 6.43 -4.32 2.61
CA ALA A 43 7.11 -5.45 2.02
C ALA A 43 8.40 -5.82 2.79
N PHE A 44 9.07 -4.81 3.35
CA PHE A 44 10.33 -4.99 4.06
C PHE A 44 10.32 -4.31 5.43
N ILE A 45 11.02 -4.95 6.36
CA ILE A 45 11.37 -4.44 7.68
C ILE A 45 12.73 -3.75 7.57
N PHE A 46 12.81 -2.50 8.02
CA PHE A 46 14.08 -1.79 8.11
C PHE A 46 14.77 -2.12 9.43
N VAL A 47 16.03 -2.55 9.38
CA VAL A 47 16.83 -2.82 10.59
C VAL A 47 17.96 -1.81 10.73
N MET A 48 18.41 -1.61 11.98
CA MET A 48 19.53 -0.73 12.28
C MET A 48 20.75 -1.07 11.43
N GLY A 49 21.39 -0.04 10.86
CA GLY A 49 22.51 -0.20 9.92
C GLY A 49 22.13 -0.17 8.44
N GLY A 50 20.90 0.23 8.10
CA GLY A 50 20.50 0.50 6.71
C GLY A 50 20.11 -0.74 5.91
N LYS A 51 20.01 -1.91 6.56
CA LYS A 51 19.60 -3.16 5.91
C LYS A 51 18.08 -3.30 5.94
N THR A 52 17.54 -4.00 4.95
CA THR A 52 16.13 -4.37 4.88
C THR A 52 16.00 -5.90 4.85
N HIS A 53 14.94 -6.40 5.49
CA HIS A 53 14.59 -7.82 5.50
C HIS A 53 13.16 -7.99 4.97
N PRO A 54 12.86 -9.03 4.17
CA PRO A 54 11.49 -9.31 3.76
C PRO A 54 10.59 -9.50 4.98
N ASN A 55 9.39 -8.93 4.92
CA ASN A 55 8.34 -9.19 5.90
C ASN A 55 7.56 -10.47 5.54
N ASP A 56 6.89 -11.08 6.50
CA ASP A 56 5.96 -12.19 6.24
C ASP A 56 4.64 -11.63 5.70
N LEU A 57 4.56 -11.49 4.38
CA LEU A 57 3.40 -10.93 3.70
C LEU A 57 2.25 -11.92 3.65
N THR A 58 2.51 -13.22 3.64
CA THR A 58 1.47 -14.24 3.67
C THR A 58 0.64 -14.13 4.95
N SER A 59 1.29 -14.04 6.10
CA SER A 59 0.60 -13.84 7.38
C SER A 59 -0.02 -12.45 7.49
N MET A 60 0.68 -11.41 7.02
CA MET A 60 0.17 -10.03 7.09
C MET A 60 -1.08 -9.81 6.25
N THR A 61 -1.15 -10.44 5.07
CA THR A 61 -2.29 -10.29 4.14
C THR A 61 -3.39 -11.31 4.41
N ALA A 62 -3.19 -12.24 5.34
CA ALA A 62 -4.20 -13.21 5.74
C ALA A 62 -5.48 -12.50 6.22
N GLY A 63 -6.61 -12.86 5.61
CA GLY A 63 -7.92 -12.29 5.95
C GLY A 63 -8.22 -10.93 5.32
N PHE A 64 -7.39 -10.44 4.39
CA PHE A 64 -7.74 -9.34 3.50
C PHE A 64 -8.26 -9.88 2.16
N ASP A 65 -9.34 -9.28 1.65
CA ASP A 65 -9.94 -9.66 0.36
C ASP A 65 -9.15 -9.09 -0.82
N VAL A 66 -8.50 -7.94 -0.61
CA VAL A 66 -7.74 -7.23 -1.64
C VAL A 66 -6.40 -6.80 -1.08
N VAL A 67 -5.32 -7.24 -1.73
CA VAL A 67 -3.95 -6.78 -1.50
C VAL A 67 -3.58 -5.80 -2.61
N VAL A 68 -3.17 -4.59 -2.24
CA VAL A 68 -2.69 -3.59 -3.18
C VAL A 68 -1.21 -3.35 -2.95
N ALA A 69 -0.39 -3.58 -3.96
CA ALA A 69 1.03 -3.26 -3.91
C ALA A 69 1.28 -1.86 -4.49
N LEU A 70 1.93 -0.99 -3.71
CA LEU A 70 2.22 0.39 -4.10
C LEU A 70 3.63 0.47 -4.70
N GLY A 71 3.71 0.37 -6.03
CA GLY A 71 4.96 0.34 -6.80
C GLY A 71 5.50 -1.06 -7.04
N ALA A 72 6.47 -1.16 -7.97
CA ALA A 72 7.01 -2.44 -8.43
C ALA A 72 7.76 -3.22 -7.34
N VAL A 73 8.44 -2.53 -6.42
CA VAL A 73 9.20 -3.19 -5.36
C VAL A 73 8.28 -3.95 -4.40
N ALA A 74 7.17 -3.33 -3.98
CA ALA A 74 6.18 -4.00 -3.14
C ALA A 74 5.45 -5.14 -3.87
N GLU A 75 5.20 -4.96 -5.18
CA GLU A 75 4.55 -5.97 -6.03
C GLU A 75 5.42 -7.22 -6.14
N ASN A 76 6.70 -7.06 -6.47
CA ASN A 76 7.63 -8.18 -6.60
C ASN A 76 7.74 -8.96 -5.29
N ALA A 77 7.85 -8.27 -4.15
CA ALA A 77 7.90 -8.92 -2.84
C ALA A 77 6.62 -9.73 -2.51
N CYS A 78 5.44 -9.26 -2.95
CA CYS A 78 4.21 -10.01 -2.81
C CYS A 78 4.23 -11.28 -3.69
N ILE A 79 4.62 -11.14 -4.95
CA ILE A 79 4.67 -12.24 -5.93
C ILE A 79 5.67 -13.32 -5.51
N GLU A 80 6.83 -12.93 -4.99
CA GLU A 80 7.85 -13.85 -4.44
C GLU A 80 7.31 -14.72 -3.30
N GLN A 81 6.28 -14.26 -2.59
CA GLN A 81 5.60 -15.00 -1.52
C GLN A 81 4.27 -15.64 -1.98
N GLY A 82 4.02 -15.71 -3.29
CA GLY A 82 2.83 -16.34 -3.87
C GLY A 82 1.54 -15.51 -3.75
N ILE A 83 1.64 -14.22 -3.45
CA ILE A 83 0.50 -13.31 -3.35
C ILE A 83 0.30 -12.64 -4.72
N SER A 84 -0.95 -12.55 -5.19
CA SER A 84 -1.32 -11.84 -6.42
C SER A 84 -1.90 -10.47 -6.09
N PRO A 85 -1.08 -9.41 -5.96
CA PRO A 85 -1.57 -8.08 -5.62
C PRO A 85 -2.17 -7.35 -6.84
N THR A 86 -3.04 -6.37 -6.57
CA THR A 86 -3.31 -5.29 -7.53
C THR A 86 -2.20 -4.25 -7.42
N ARG A 87 -1.45 -4.03 -8.49
CA ARG A 87 -0.40 -3.01 -8.52
C ARG A 87 -0.99 -1.62 -8.79
N LEU A 88 -0.64 -0.65 -7.94
CA LEU A 88 -0.88 0.78 -8.18
C LEU A 88 0.42 1.58 -8.08
N PRO A 89 0.50 2.79 -8.67
CA PRO A 89 1.67 3.65 -8.54
C PRO A 89 1.99 4.00 -7.07
N HIS A 90 3.27 4.17 -6.75
CA HIS A 90 3.66 4.53 -5.39
C HIS A 90 3.35 6.02 -5.09
N PRO A 91 2.85 6.40 -3.89
CA PRO A 91 2.50 7.79 -3.57
C PRO A 91 3.65 8.81 -3.68
N ALA A 92 4.91 8.36 -3.63
CA ALA A 92 6.08 9.23 -3.82
C ALA A 92 6.40 9.57 -5.29
N VAL A 93 5.69 9.00 -6.27
CA VAL A 93 5.93 9.31 -7.69
C VAL A 93 5.77 10.81 -7.96
N ARG A 94 6.55 11.35 -8.90
CA ARG A 94 6.52 12.78 -9.23
C ARG A 94 5.47 13.14 -10.29
N GLY A 95 5.10 12.19 -11.15
CA GLY A 95 4.20 12.43 -12.28
C GLY A 95 2.74 12.57 -11.86
N GLN A 96 2.08 13.65 -12.29
CA GLN A 96 0.66 13.90 -11.99
C GLN A 96 -0.25 12.80 -12.55
N ALA A 97 0.02 12.30 -13.75
CA ALA A 97 -0.74 11.19 -14.34
C ALA A 97 -0.69 9.91 -13.48
N GLN A 98 0.46 9.63 -12.85
CA GLN A 98 0.60 8.46 -11.97
C GLN A 98 -0.11 8.68 -10.62
N LEU A 99 -0.10 9.91 -10.10
CA LEU A 99 -0.86 10.26 -8.90
C LEU A 99 -2.38 10.19 -9.16
N ALA A 100 -2.84 10.62 -10.33
CA ALA A 100 -4.22 10.47 -10.76
C ALA A 100 -4.60 8.98 -10.87
N ALA A 101 -3.78 8.17 -11.54
CA ALA A 101 -4.01 6.72 -11.65
C ALA A 101 -4.05 6.01 -10.27
N LEU A 102 -3.19 6.41 -9.32
CA LEU A 102 -3.26 5.94 -7.95
C LEU A 102 -4.59 6.33 -7.28
N ARG A 103 -5.00 7.60 -7.40
CA ARG A 103 -6.26 8.10 -6.84
C ARG A 103 -7.46 7.34 -7.42
N ASP A 104 -7.51 7.16 -8.73
CA ASP A 104 -8.61 6.48 -9.42
C ASP A 104 -8.68 5.00 -9.04
N GLY A 105 -7.54 4.32 -8.98
CA GLY A 105 -7.46 2.92 -8.54
C GLY A 105 -7.95 2.72 -7.11
N LEU A 106 -7.52 3.58 -6.18
CA LEU A 106 -8.02 3.55 -4.79
C LEU A 106 -9.50 3.96 -4.70
N GLY A 107 -9.95 4.90 -5.53
CA GLY A 107 -11.35 5.31 -5.62
C GLY A 107 -12.28 4.20 -6.07
N ALA A 108 -11.88 3.41 -7.07
CA ALA A 108 -12.63 2.25 -7.53
C ALA A 108 -12.78 1.19 -6.41
N LEU A 109 -11.73 0.98 -5.61
CA LEU A 109 -11.80 0.09 -4.43
C LEU A 109 -12.74 0.65 -3.36
N ALA A 110 -12.70 1.95 -3.08
CA ALA A 110 -13.60 2.58 -2.11
C ALA A 110 -15.08 2.44 -2.53
N ILE A 111 -15.39 2.61 -3.82
CA ILE A 111 -16.75 2.41 -4.35
C ILE A 111 -17.19 0.96 -4.15
N ARG A 112 -16.36 -0.02 -4.51
CA ARG A 112 -16.66 -1.45 -4.31
C ARG A 112 -16.87 -1.80 -2.84
N GLN A 113 -16.08 -1.21 -1.94
CA GLN A 113 -16.20 -1.43 -0.50
C GLN A 113 -17.56 -0.99 0.03
N ARG A 114 -18.09 0.14 -0.47
CA ARG A 114 -19.40 0.68 -0.10
C ARG A 114 -20.55 -0.06 -0.77
N GLY A 115 -20.37 -0.51 -2.00
CA GLY A 115 -21.42 -1.17 -2.80
C GLY A 115 -21.67 -2.65 -2.45
N GLY A 116 -20.70 -3.34 -1.85
CA GLY A 116 -20.82 -4.75 -1.44
C GLY A 116 -21.48 -4.99 -0.09
N GLY A 117 -22.27 -4.02 0.41
CA GLY A 117 -23.02 -4.11 1.66
C GLY A 117 -24.52 -4.31 1.48
N GLN A 118 -24.95 -4.84 0.32
CA GLN A 118 -26.33 -5.23 0.05
C GLN A 118 -26.46 -6.76 0.05
#